data_AF-A0A847I687-F1
#
_entry.id   AF-A0A847I687-F1
#
_cell.length_a   1.000
_cell.length_b   1.000
_cell.length_c   1.000
_cell.angle_alpha   90.00
_cell.angle_beta   90.00
_cell.angle_gamma   90.00
#
_symmetry.space_group_name_H-M   'P 1'
#
loop_
_entity.id
_entity.type
_entity.pdbx_description
1 polymer ?
#
loop_
_entity_poly.entity_id
_entity_poly.type
_entity_poly.pdbx_seq_one_letter_code
_entity_poly.pdbx_strand_id
1 'polypeptide(L)'
;MRELALHILDLVENSIRANSSVIEVTVAADQTADRLRIQIDDNGPGLKVTPQQALNPFYTTKSGKRTGLGLSLFKAAAERAGGRLTLERSDLGGLRVLAEMGLRHVDRSPLGDLATSLGSVVCANPHIDFHFRISHDGHETCIRTSELAHELGLPPDDSIALARRVIETIRTELETARGLA
;
A
#
# COMPACT_ATOMS: atom_id res chain seq x y z
N MET A 1 -16.16 -7.84 6.58
CA MET A 1 -15.51 -6.53 6.29
C MET A 1 -14.28 -6.83 5.46
N ARG A 2 -13.96 -6.07 4.42
CA ARG A 2 -12.76 -6.33 3.59
C ARG A 2 -11.50 -5.92 4.38
N GLU A 3 -10.46 -6.74 4.33
CA GLU A 3 -9.17 -6.47 5.00
C GLU A 3 -8.45 -5.27 4.36
N LEU A 4 -7.64 -4.56 5.16
CA LEU A 4 -6.88 -3.40 4.66
C LEU A 4 -5.84 -3.80 3.61
N ALA A 5 -5.23 -4.98 3.74
CA ALA A 5 -4.28 -5.53 2.76
C ALA A 5 -4.89 -5.61 1.34
N LEU A 6 -6.18 -5.93 1.24
CA LEU A 6 -6.85 -5.99 -0.07
C LEU A 6 -7.11 -4.59 -0.66
N HIS A 7 -7.31 -3.57 0.18
CA HIS A 7 -7.36 -2.19 -0.28
C HIS A 7 -5.98 -1.71 -0.74
N ILE A 8 -4.91 -2.04 0.00
CA ILE A 8 -3.53 -1.74 -0.39
C ILE A 8 -3.22 -2.41 -1.74
N LEU A 9 -3.57 -3.68 -1.92
CA LEU A 9 -3.37 -4.40 -3.17
C LEU A 9 -4.11 -3.73 -4.35
N ASP A 10 -5.37 -3.34 -4.16
CA ASP A 10 -6.13 -2.62 -5.20
C ASP A 10 -5.45 -1.31 -5.61
N LEU A 11 -4.82 -0.61 -4.67
CA LEU A 11 -4.09 0.64 -4.95
C LEU A 11 -2.76 0.38 -5.66
N VAL A 12 -1.98 -0.58 -5.20
CA VAL A 12 -0.75 -1.00 -5.88
C VAL A 12 -1.04 -1.44 -7.32
N GLU A 13 -2.11 -2.20 -7.53
CA GLU A 13 -2.59 -2.56 -8.86
C GLU A 13 -2.98 -1.37 -9.74
N ASN A 14 -3.45 -0.26 -9.15
CA ASN A 14 -3.73 0.96 -9.90
C ASN A 14 -2.43 1.64 -10.34
N SER A 15 -1.43 1.71 -9.47
CA SER A 15 -0.11 2.26 -9.80
C SER A 15 0.61 1.42 -10.87
N ILE A 16 0.56 0.09 -10.78
CA ILE A 16 1.09 -0.82 -11.82
C ILE A 16 0.43 -0.52 -13.18
N ARG A 17 -0.91 -0.40 -13.23
CA ARG A 17 -1.64 -0.07 -14.46
C ARG A 17 -1.35 1.35 -14.98
N ALA A 18 -0.94 2.25 -14.10
CA ALA A 18 -0.53 3.59 -14.46
C ALA A 18 0.90 3.61 -15.07
N ASN A 19 1.54 2.45 -15.22
CA ASN A 19 2.91 2.27 -15.69
C ASN A 19 3.95 2.93 -14.77
N SER A 20 3.70 2.92 -13.46
CA SER A 20 4.68 3.34 -12.47
C SER A 20 5.81 2.30 -12.40
N SER A 21 7.06 2.78 -12.40
CA SER A 21 8.26 1.96 -12.25
C SER A 21 8.78 1.91 -10.81
N VAL A 22 8.33 2.85 -9.97
CA VAL A 22 8.58 2.87 -8.53
C VAL A 22 7.26 3.02 -7.81
N ILE A 23 7.01 2.14 -6.83
CA ILE A 23 5.81 2.16 -5.99
C ILE A 23 6.26 2.02 -4.54
N GLU A 24 5.89 2.99 -3.71
CA GLU A 24 6.15 2.99 -2.29
C GLU A 24 4.86 2.73 -1.50
N VAL A 25 4.89 1.75 -0.60
CA VAL A 25 3.81 1.45 0.34
C VAL A 25 4.31 1.66 1.75
N THR A 26 3.70 2.61 2.45
CA THR A 26 3.98 2.89 3.86
C THR A 26 2.80 2.44 4.73
N VAL A 27 3.09 1.70 5.81
CA VAL A 27 2.15 1.37 6.89
C VAL A 27 2.75 1.83 8.21
N ALA A 28 2.16 2.88 8.79
CA ALA A 28 2.67 3.52 10.00
C ALA A 28 1.63 3.48 11.13
N ALA A 29 1.97 2.82 12.24
CA ALA A 29 1.18 2.77 13.46
C ALA A 29 1.76 3.72 14.51
N ASP A 30 0.91 4.59 15.05
CA ASP A 30 1.26 5.52 16.11
C ASP A 30 0.35 5.24 17.31
N GLN A 31 0.88 4.52 18.31
CA GLN A 31 0.11 4.15 19.50
C GLN A 31 -0.24 5.34 20.37
N THR A 32 0.63 6.35 20.44
CA THR A 32 0.41 7.54 21.27
C THR A 32 -0.69 8.42 20.69
N ALA A 33 -0.70 8.59 19.36
CA ALA A 33 -1.74 9.35 18.66
C ALA A 33 -2.98 8.50 18.29
N ASP A 34 -2.99 7.20 18.61
CA ASP A 34 -4.03 6.24 18.22
C ASP A 34 -4.34 6.26 16.72
N ARG A 35 -3.30 6.28 15.88
CA ARG A 35 -3.44 6.54 14.45
C ARG A 35 -2.72 5.50 13.61
N LEU A 36 -3.45 4.91 12.67
CA LEU A 36 -2.91 4.11 11.58
C LEU A 36 -2.88 4.95 10.30
N ARG A 37 -1.72 5.02 9.65
CA ARG A 37 -1.53 5.64 8.33
C ARG A 37 -1.13 4.57 7.33
N ILE A 38 -1.86 4.52 6.22
CA ILE A 38 -1.54 3.70 5.06
C ILE A 38 -1.38 4.66 3.89
N GLN A 39 -0.20 4.64 3.28
CA GLN A 39 0.15 5.54 2.19
C GLN A 39 0.71 4.74 1.02
N ILE A 40 0.22 5.04 -0.18
CA ILE A 40 0.75 4.51 -1.43
C ILE A 40 1.22 5.70 -2.26
N ASP A 41 2.48 5.71 -2.63
CA ASP A 41 3.11 6.68 -3.52
C ASP A 41 3.57 5.97 -4.79
N ASP A 42 3.43 6.62 -5.94
CA ASP A 42 3.96 6.10 -7.19
C ASP A 42 4.56 7.22 -8.06
N ASN A 43 5.38 6.83 -9.03
CA ASN A 43 5.99 7.75 -10.01
C ASN A 43 5.26 7.77 -11.36
N GLY A 44 3.97 7.43 -11.38
CA GLY A 44 3.15 7.40 -12.58
C GLY A 44 2.74 8.80 -13.07
N PRO A 45 1.81 8.90 -14.02
CA PRO A 45 1.31 10.18 -14.54
C PRO A 45 0.45 10.97 -13.54
N GLY A 46 0.10 10.39 -12.38
CA GLY A 46 -0.82 10.99 -11.41
C GLY A 46 -2.29 10.99 -11.86
N LEU A 47 -3.12 11.79 -11.18
CA LEU A 47 -4.54 11.94 -11.51
C LEU A 47 -4.75 12.89 -12.69
N LYS A 48 -5.61 12.49 -13.64
CA LYS A 48 -6.09 13.35 -14.74
C LYS A 48 -7.37 14.12 -14.39
N VAL A 49 -7.92 13.91 -13.20
CA VAL A 49 -9.16 14.49 -12.69
C VAL A 49 -8.97 15.00 -11.27
N THR A 50 -9.96 15.72 -10.74
CA THR A 50 -9.87 16.19 -9.36
C THR A 50 -9.90 15.01 -8.37
N PRO A 51 -9.26 15.13 -7.20
CA PRO A 51 -9.37 14.14 -6.13
C PRO A 51 -10.82 13.77 -5.80
N GLN A 52 -11.72 14.75 -5.75
CA GLN A 52 -13.13 14.54 -5.46
C GLN A 52 -13.81 13.66 -6.52
N GLN A 53 -13.49 13.88 -7.80
CA GLN A 53 -14.00 13.04 -8.89
C GLN A 53 -13.42 11.63 -8.82
N ALA A 54 -12.13 11.47 -8.53
CA ALA A 54 -11.48 10.17 -8.40
C ALA A 54 -12.02 9.33 -7.22
N LEU A 55 -12.52 9.99 -6.18
CA LEU A 55 -13.09 9.34 -4.99
C LEU A 55 -14.59 9.04 -5.13
N ASN A 56 -15.25 9.49 -6.20
CA ASN A 56 -16.65 9.19 -6.40
C ASN A 56 -16.86 7.70 -6.70
N PRO A 57 -17.84 7.04 -6.07
CA PRO A 57 -18.20 5.67 -6.39
C PRO A 57 -18.50 5.51 -7.89
N PHE A 58 -18.07 4.38 -8.46
CA PHE A 58 -18.25 4.03 -9.87
C PHE A 58 -17.46 4.87 -10.88
N TYR A 59 -16.73 5.88 -10.42
CA TYR A 59 -15.80 6.59 -11.30
C TYR A 59 -14.64 5.66 -11.69
N THR A 60 -14.47 5.46 -12.99
CA THR A 60 -13.37 4.64 -13.52
C THR A 60 -12.99 5.12 -14.91
N THR A 61 -11.69 5.18 -15.18
CA THR A 61 -11.13 5.39 -16.52
C THR A 61 -10.90 4.06 -17.27
N LYS A 62 -11.32 2.92 -16.67
CA LYS A 62 -11.09 1.56 -17.18
C LYS A 62 -12.27 1.10 -18.06
N SER A 63 -11.99 0.70 -19.30
CA SER A 63 -12.96 0.04 -20.19
C SER A 63 -13.14 -1.44 -19.82
N GLY A 64 -14.38 -1.94 -19.66
CA GLY A 64 -14.66 -3.39 -19.60
C GLY A 64 -14.87 -4.08 -18.23
N LYS A 65 -15.23 -3.34 -17.16
CA LYS A 65 -15.42 -3.79 -15.75
C LYS A 65 -14.13 -3.96 -14.90
N ARG A 66 -13.82 -2.88 -14.17
CA ARG A 66 -13.62 -2.87 -12.71
C ARG A 66 -14.56 -1.79 -12.21
N THR A 67 -15.36 -2.06 -11.20
CA THR A 67 -16.52 -1.24 -10.79
C THR A 67 -16.22 0.21 -10.41
N GLY A 68 -14.97 0.70 -10.44
CA GLY A 68 -14.62 2.05 -10.02
C GLY A 68 -14.75 2.26 -8.52
N LEU A 69 -14.69 1.18 -7.73
CA LEU A 69 -15.00 1.20 -6.30
C LEU A 69 -13.78 1.19 -5.37
N GLY A 70 -12.56 0.89 -5.85
CA GLY A 70 -11.40 0.66 -4.98
C GLY A 70 -11.12 1.83 -4.03
N LEU A 71 -10.95 3.03 -4.60
CA LEU A 71 -10.69 4.26 -3.84
C LEU A 71 -11.89 4.68 -2.96
N SER A 72 -13.11 4.62 -3.49
CA SER A 72 -14.32 5.01 -2.75
C SER A 72 -14.60 4.07 -1.57
N LEU A 73 -14.36 2.76 -1.72
CA LEU A 73 -14.52 1.78 -0.64
C LEU A 73 -13.45 1.97 0.42
N PHE A 74 -12.21 2.26 0.05
CA PHE A 74 -11.16 2.50 1.03
C PHE A 74 -11.39 3.80 1.80
N LYS A 75 -11.86 4.86 1.12
CA LYS A 75 -12.31 6.10 1.76
C LYS A 75 -13.41 5.82 2.79
N ALA A 76 -14.45 5.06 2.41
CA ALA A 76 -15.52 4.71 3.34
C ALA A 76 -15.03 3.89 4.54
N ALA A 77 -14.07 2.99 4.35
CA ALA A 77 -13.46 2.22 5.44
C ALA A 77 -12.68 3.12 6.40
N ALA A 78 -11.87 4.06 5.89
CA ALA A 78 -11.13 5.02 6.70
C ALA A 78 -12.06 5.96 7.47
N GLU A 79 -13.10 6.49 6.83
CA GLU A 79 -14.09 7.38 7.46
C GLU A 79 -14.91 6.67 8.55
N ARG A 80 -15.32 5.42 8.32
CA ARG A 80 -15.97 4.58 9.35
C ARG A 80 -15.08 4.35 10.56
N ALA A 81 -13.77 4.31 10.36
CA ALA A 81 -12.78 4.14 11.42
C ALA A 81 -12.28 5.49 11.99
N GLY A 82 -13.08 6.56 11.85
CA GLY A 82 -12.82 7.86 12.46
C GLY A 82 -11.75 8.71 11.75
N GLY A 83 -11.36 8.34 10.53
CA GLY A 83 -10.32 9.04 9.78
C GLY A 83 -10.79 9.51 8.40
N ARG A 84 -9.87 9.48 7.42
CA ARG A 84 -10.10 10.03 6.08
C ARG A 84 -9.19 9.38 5.05
N LEU A 85 -9.48 9.62 3.77
CA LEU A 85 -8.59 9.31 2.66
C LEU A 85 -8.37 10.56 1.80
N THR A 86 -7.12 10.84 1.48
CA THR A 86 -6.67 12.00 0.71
C THR A 86 -5.86 11.57 -0.51
N LEU A 87 -5.94 12.36 -1.58
CA LEU A 87 -5.21 12.13 -2.83
C LEU A 87 -4.40 13.38 -3.16
N GLU A 88 -3.09 13.22 -3.32
CA GLU A 88 -2.14 14.31 -3.50
C GLU A 88 -1.11 13.97 -4.60
N ARG A 89 -0.30 14.95 -4.99
CA ARG A 89 0.85 14.67 -5.85
C ARG A 89 1.92 13.97 -5.02
N SER A 90 2.40 12.82 -5.49
CA SER A 90 3.53 12.14 -4.84
C SER A 90 4.83 12.89 -5.10
N ASP A 91 5.74 12.86 -4.11
CA ASP A 91 7.12 13.32 -4.26
C ASP A 91 7.91 12.48 -5.29
N LEU A 92 7.45 11.25 -5.56
CA LEU A 92 7.95 10.41 -6.66
C LEU A 92 7.49 10.89 -8.04
N GLY A 93 6.58 11.87 -8.10
CA GLY A 93 6.08 12.47 -9.32
C GLY A 93 4.72 11.97 -9.79
N GLY A 94 4.16 10.91 -9.20
CA GLY A 94 2.82 10.40 -9.54
C GLY A 94 1.76 10.74 -8.51
N LEU A 95 1.00 9.74 -8.07
CA LEU A 95 -0.10 9.90 -7.12
C LEU A 95 0.31 9.44 -5.71
N ARG A 96 -0.05 10.24 -4.70
CA ARG A 96 -0.07 9.82 -3.29
C ARG A 96 -1.51 9.54 -2.87
N VAL A 97 -1.76 8.35 -2.36
CA VAL A 97 -3.01 7.98 -1.70
C VAL A 97 -2.71 7.78 -0.22
N LEU A 98 -3.25 8.65 0.65
CA LEU A 98 -3.04 8.58 2.09
C LEU A 98 -4.37 8.33 2.79
N ALA A 99 -4.48 7.18 3.45
CA ALA A 99 -5.57 6.83 4.35
C ALA A 99 -5.09 6.93 5.80
N GLU A 100 -5.86 7.62 6.62
CA GLU A 100 -5.66 7.73 8.07
C GLU A 100 -6.89 7.18 8.76
N MET A 101 -6.72 6.45 9.86
CA MET A 101 -7.81 5.91 10.67
C MET A 101 -7.37 5.67 12.12
N GLY A 102 -8.32 5.53 13.03
CA GLY A 102 -8.03 5.23 14.43
C GLY A 102 -7.44 3.83 14.59
N LEU A 103 -6.26 3.71 15.20
CA LEU A 103 -5.53 2.44 15.33
C LEU A 103 -6.32 1.42 16.17
N ARG A 104 -7.01 1.87 17.22
CA ARG A 104 -7.84 1.03 18.10
C ARG A 104 -9.34 1.20 17.86
N HIS A 105 -9.74 1.80 16.75
CA HIS A 105 -11.16 2.05 16.45
C HIS A 105 -11.93 0.74 16.21
N VAL A 106 -13.12 0.61 16.79
CA VAL A 106 -13.94 -0.63 16.71
C VAL A 106 -14.32 -1.02 15.28
N ASP A 107 -14.59 -0.03 14.43
CA ASP A 107 -14.90 -0.22 13.00
C ASP A 107 -13.67 -0.32 12.09
N ARG A 108 -12.44 -0.31 12.64
CA ARG A 108 -11.24 -0.47 11.83
C ARG A 108 -11.20 -1.91 11.28
N SER A 109 -11.12 -2.04 9.97
CA SER A 109 -10.85 -3.34 9.34
C SER A 109 -9.52 -3.93 9.84
N PRO A 110 -9.43 -5.26 10.00
CA PRO A 110 -8.15 -5.91 10.28
C PRO A 110 -7.16 -5.65 9.14
N LEU A 111 -5.86 -5.66 9.46
CA LEU A 111 -4.81 -5.46 8.45
C LEU A 111 -4.85 -6.55 7.39
N GLY A 112 -5.07 -7.81 7.81
CA GLY A 112 -5.06 -8.97 6.92
C GLY A 112 -3.65 -9.47 6.63
N ASP A 113 -3.51 -10.38 5.66
CA ASP A 113 -2.20 -10.91 5.25
C ASP A 113 -1.47 -9.95 4.29
N LEU A 114 -0.99 -8.84 4.86
CA LEU A 114 -0.25 -7.83 4.12
C LEU A 114 1.05 -8.39 3.54
N ALA A 115 1.79 -9.21 4.30
CA ALA A 115 3.08 -9.77 3.89
C ALA A 115 2.94 -10.56 2.59
N THR A 116 2.01 -11.54 2.55
CA THR A 116 1.79 -12.36 1.36
C THR A 116 1.23 -11.53 0.20
N SER A 117 0.33 -10.57 0.50
CA SER A 117 -0.21 -9.67 -0.53
C SER A 117 0.88 -8.87 -1.23
N LEU A 118 1.80 -8.25 -0.47
CA LEU A 118 2.92 -7.49 -1.03
C LEU A 118 3.96 -8.38 -1.71
N GLY A 119 4.26 -9.56 -1.15
CA GLY A 119 5.13 -10.53 -1.82
C GLY A 119 4.59 -10.98 -3.17
N SER A 120 3.27 -11.16 -3.30
CA SER A 120 2.65 -11.58 -4.55
C SER A 120 2.85 -10.55 -5.69
N VAL A 121 2.76 -9.25 -5.39
CA VAL A 121 2.97 -8.20 -6.40
C VAL A 121 4.44 -8.04 -6.77
N VAL A 122 5.35 -8.21 -5.82
CA VAL A 122 6.80 -8.26 -6.09
C VAL A 122 7.11 -9.41 -7.04
N CYS A 123 6.61 -10.61 -6.74
CA CYS A 123 6.83 -11.81 -7.55
C CYS A 123 6.29 -11.64 -8.98
N ALA A 124 5.09 -11.06 -9.11
CA ALA A 124 4.41 -10.90 -10.40
C ALA A 124 4.95 -9.74 -11.25
N ASN A 125 5.66 -8.78 -10.66
CA ASN A 125 6.13 -7.56 -11.34
C ASN A 125 7.61 -7.27 -11.06
N PRO A 126 8.54 -8.14 -11.46
CA PRO A 126 9.98 -8.00 -11.13
C PRO A 126 10.66 -6.76 -11.71
N HIS A 127 10.02 -6.08 -12.65
CA HIS A 127 10.54 -4.87 -13.29
C HIS A 127 10.18 -3.57 -12.55
N ILE A 128 9.36 -3.65 -11.50
CA ILE A 128 8.96 -2.51 -10.68
C ILE A 128 9.79 -2.54 -9.40
N ASP A 129 10.37 -1.40 -9.04
CA ASP A 129 11.03 -1.26 -7.74
C ASP A 129 10.00 -0.89 -6.67
N PHE A 130 9.70 -1.85 -5.80
CA PHE A 130 8.82 -1.67 -4.67
C PHE A 130 9.59 -1.22 -3.44
N HIS A 131 9.12 -0.14 -2.83
CA HIS A 131 9.62 0.38 -1.57
C HIS A 131 8.56 0.12 -0.48
N PHE A 132 8.91 -0.63 0.55
CA PHE A 132 8.02 -0.90 1.68
C PHE A 132 8.58 -0.21 2.91
N ARG A 133 7.74 0.59 3.58
CA ARG A 133 8.04 1.18 4.88
C ARG A 133 7.01 0.73 5.88
N ILE A 134 7.44 0.09 6.95
CA ILE A 134 6.57 -0.26 8.07
C ILE A 134 7.16 0.39 9.30
N SER A 135 6.36 1.17 10.03
CA SER A 135 6.83 1.85 11.23
C SER A 135 5.84 1.70 12.37
N HIS A 136 6.33 1.38 13.57
CA HIS A 136 5.54 1.33 14.80
C HIS A 136 6.43 1.60 16.00
N ASP A 137 5.91 2.25 17.05
CA ASP A 137 6.63 2.41 18.33
C ASP A 137 8.06 2.99 18.24
N GLY A 138 8.31 3.85 17.25
CA GLY A 138 9.65 4.42 16.99
C GLY A 138 10.62 3.48 16.24
N HIS A 139 10.18 2.27 15.92
CA HIS A 139 10.86 1.35 14.99
C HIS A 139 10.37 1.61 13.57
N GLU A 140 11.29 1.50 12.60
CA GLU A 140 11.00 1.59 11.19
C GLU A 140 11.82 0.54 10.44
N THR A 141 11.13 -0.26 9.64
CA THR A 141 11.72 -1.17 8.67
C THR A 141 11.43 -0.66 7.28
N CYS A 142 12.51 -0.46 6.51
CA CYS A 142 12.45 -0.08 5.10
C CYS A 142 13.00 -1.22 4.24
N ILE A 143 12.31 -1.53 3.15
CA ILE A 143 12.74 -2.51 2.14
C ILE A 143 12.66 -1.82 0.80
N ARG A 144 13.75 -1.83 0.03
CA ARG A 144 13.70 -1.57 -1.42
C ARG A 144 14.03 -2.85 -2.14
N THR A 145 13.19 -3.27 -3.07
CA THR A 145 13.39 -4.54 -3.78
C THR A 145 14.69 -4.55 -4.58
N SER A 146 15.09 -3.42 -5.16
CA SER A 146 16.37 -3.25 -5.85
C SER A 146 17.58 -3.47 -4.94
N GLU A 147 17.58 -2.85 -3.75
CA GLU A 147 18.65 -3.01 -2.74
C GLU A 147 18.69 -4.45 -2.21
N LEU A 148 17.52 -5.02 -1.90
CA LEU A 148 17.41 -6.38 -1.39
C LEU A 148 17.89 -7.43 -2.40
N ALA A 149 17.56 -7.27 -3.68
CA ALA A 149 18.05 -8.14 -4.73
C ALA A 149 19.58 -8.07 -4.85
N HIS A 150 20.15 -6.86 -4.77
CA HIS A 150 21.59 -6.65 -4.80
C HIS A 150 22.32 -7.28 -3.60
N GLU A 151 21.80 -7.09 -2.38
CA GLU A 151 22.36 -7.68 -1.14
C GLU A 151 22.37 -9.21 -1.17
N LEU A 152 21.34 -9.81 -1.75
CA LEU A 152 21.22 -11.26 -1.87
C LEU A 152 21.97 -11.83 -3.09
N GLY A 153 22.51 -10.98 -3.96
CA GLY A 153 23.13 -11.40 -5.22
C GLY A 153 22.16 -12.12 -6.16
N LEU A 154 20.87 -11.76 -6.12
CA LEU A 154 19.85 -12.38 -6.94
C LEU A 154 19.94 -11.90 -8.39
N PRO A 155 19.78 -12.80 -9.37
CA PRO A 155 19.62 -12.38 -10.76
C PRO A 155 18.30 -11.62 -10.94
N PRO A 156 18.19 -10.73 -11.93
CA PRO A 156 16.98 -9.92 -12.16
C PRO A 156 15.68 -10.72 -12.31
N ASP A 157 15.78 -11.98 -12.74
CA ASP A 157 14.63 -12.83 -13.03
C ASP A 157 14.19 -13.71 -11.84
N ASP A 158 14.91 -13.73 -10.72
CA ASP A 158 14.55 -14.54 -9.53
C ASP A 158 13.56 -13.80 -8.62
N SER A 159 12.37 -13.57 -9.14
CA SER A 159 11.30 -12.85 -8.44
C SER A 159 10.73 -13.63 -7.26
N ILE A 160 10.87 -14.95 -7.24
CA ILE A 160 10.37 -15.83 -6.17
C ILE A 160 11.24 -15.68 -4.92
N ALA A 161 12.57 -15.75 -5.05
CA ALA A 161 13.47 -15.58 -3.91
C ALA A 161 13.31 -14.18 -3.29
N LEU A 162 13.22 -13.16 -4.14
CA LEU A 162 13.00 -11.78 -3.70
C LEU A 162 11.66 -11.62 -2.98
N ALA A 163 10.56 -12.12 -3.56
CA ALA A 163 9.24 -12.06 -2.94
C ALA A 163 9.19 -12.80 -1.61
N ARG A 164 9.81 -13.99 -1.52
CA ARG A 164 9.91 -14.74 -0.27
C ARG A 164 10.62 -13.92 0.80
N ARG A 165 11.73 -13.25 0.44
CA ARG A 165 12.46 -12.42 1.41
C ARG A 165 11.64 -11.22 1.87
N VAL A 166 10.93 -10.55 0.97
CA VAL A 166 9.98 -9.48 1.31
C VAL A 166 8.92 -9.98 2.30
N ILE A 167 8.31 -11.13 2.01
CA ILE A 167 7.29 -11.75 2.87
C ILE A 167 7.84 -12.02 4.27
N GLU A 168 9.03 -12.63 4.37
CA GLU A 168 9.67 -12.94 5.64
C GLU A 168 9.93 -11.67 6.46
N THR A 169 10.56 -10.65 5.85
CA THR A 169 10.89 -9.39 6.55
C THR A 169 9.62 -8.66 7.01
N ILE A 170 8.62 -8.51 6.15
CA ILE A 170 7.37 -7.82 6.49
C ILE A 170 6.61 -8.58 7.58
N ARG A 171 6.56 -9.91 7.52
CA ARG A 171 5.88 -10.71 8.55
C ARG A 171 6.54 -10.53 9.91
N THR A 172 7.87 -10.61 9.98
CA THR A 172 8.61 -10.40 11.23
C THR A 172 8.35 -9.02 11.82
N GLU A 173 8.35 -7.97 10.98
CA GLU A 173 8.05 -6.61 11.45
C GLU A 173 6.60 -6.46 11.95
N LEU A 174 5.63 -7.06 11.26
CA LEU A 174 4.23 -7.00 11.69
C LEU A 174 3.97 -7.79 12.97
N GLU A 175 4.72 -8.87 13.23
CA GLU A 175 4.67 -9.63 14.48
C GLU A 175 5.19 -8.81 15.68
N THR A 176 6.16 -7.91 15.44
CA THR A 176 6.65 -6.98 16.48
C THR A 176 5.75 -5.75 16.65
N ALA A 177 4.96 -5.41 15.63
CA ALA A 177 4.05 -4.27 15.61
C ALA A 177 2.75 -4.50 16.39
N ARG A 178 2.81 -4.35 17.72
CA ARG A 178 1.63 -4.42 18.59
C ARG A 178 0.55 -3.42 18.10
N GLY A 179 -0.65 -3.93 17.81
CA GLY A 179 -1.80 -3.12 17.38
C GLY A 179 -2.04 -3.04 15.86
N LEU A 180 -1.13 -3.57 15.03
CA LEU A 180 -1.38 -3.78 13.59
C LEU A 180 -2.06 -5.12 13.29
N ALA A 181 -1.85 -6.12 14.15
CA ALA A 181 -2.53 -7.42 14.10
C ALA A 181 -4.04 -7.32 14.39
#